data_AF-A0A839YGA5-F1
#
_entry.id   AF-A0A839YGA5-F1
#
_cell.length_a   1.000
_cell.length_b   1.000
_cell.length_c   1.000
_cell.angle_alpha   90.00
_cell.angle_beta   90.00
_cell.angle_gamma   90.00
#
_symmetry.space_group_name_H-M   'P 1'
#
loop_
_entity.id
_entity.type
_entity.pdbx_description
1 polymer ?
#
loop_
_entity_poly.entity_id
_entity_poly.type
_entity_poly.pdbx_seq_one_letter_code
_entity_poly.pdbx_strand_id
1 'polypeptide(L)'
;MLRAGTATSTAAPQLGGAQLGVRVARALDDRGRLAVSLRLVSALRAREREAIAAVEWHPRALPFRLLAERRVGLVGLGGGWGLGATGGVSDRPLRHDALLDGYVQAGLIERRGGYVDGAVTLERPVTRHGDTMLRLGLGAWGGAQRGAERLDLGPTATLRLGRARASLAWRARVAGDARPGSGATLTFGIDH
;
A
#
# COMPACT_ATOMS: atom_id res chain seq x y z
N MET A 1 -9.14 14.39 -4.41
CA MET A 1 -7.98 14.00 -5.23
C MET A 1 -7.03 13.22 -4.30
N LEU A 2 -7.14 11.90 -4.23
CA LEU A 2 -6.20 11.07 -3.46
C LEU A 2 -4.90 11.04 -4.25
N ARG A 3 -3.86 11.70 -3.75
CA ARG A 3 -2.54 11.71 -4.36
C ARG A 3 -2.02 10.28 -4.47
N ALA A 4 -1.60 9.93 -5.68
CA ALA A 4 -0.82 8.74 -5.94
C ALA A 4 0.55 8.91 -5.28
N GLY A 5 0.73 8.37 -4.07
CA GLY A 5 1.99 8.55 -3.33
C GLY A 5 2.20 7.66 -2.12
N THR A 6 1.19 6.90 -1.68
CA THR A 6 1.46 5.70 -0.89
C THR A 6 1.74 4.59 -1.90
N ALA A 7 2.96 4.07 -1.91
CA ALA A 7 3.22 2.75 -2.44
C ALA A 7 2.30 1.78 -1.69
N THR A 8 1.07 1.60 -2.18
CA THR A 8 0.14 0.61 -1.68
C THR A 8 0.81 -0.70 -2.02
N SER A 9 1.47 -1.30 -1.03
CA SER A 9 1.99 -2.65 -1.14
C SER A 9 0.78 -3.55 -1.32
N THR A 10 0.43 -3.84 -2.56
CA THR A 10 -0.65 -4.77 -2.85
C THR A 10 -0.11 -6.16 -2.57
N ALA A 11 -0.56 -6.78 -1.48
CA ALA A 11 -0.34 -8.20 -1.14
C ALA A 11 -0.57 -9.08 -2.40
N ALA A 12 0.17 -10.17 -2.69
CA ALA A 12 1.13 -10.98 -1.94
C ALA A 12 2.15 -11.62 -2.91
N PRO A 13 3.35 -12.02 -2.44
CA PRO A 13 3.45 -13.42 -1.97
C PRO A 13 3.94 -13.61 -0.53
N GLN A 14 4.38 -12.55 0.14
CA GLN A 14 4.78 -12.62 1.55
C GLN A 14 4.44 -11.30 2.24
N LEU A 15 3.62 -11.37 3.29
CA LEU A 15 3.46 -10.27 4.23
C LEU A 15 4.84 -9.88 4.77
N GLY A 16 5.27 -8.63 4.56
CA GLY A 16 6.53 -8.11 5.09
C GLY A 16 7.80 -8.55 4.36
N GLY A 17 7.71 -9.17 3.17
CA GLY A 17 8.86 -9.47 2.32
C GLY A 17 9.36 -8.26 1.53
N ALA A 18 10.63 -8.27 1.12
CA ALA A 18 11.17 -7.26 0.20
C ALA A 18 10.61 -7.48 -1.22
N GLN A 19 10.04 -6.42 -1.79
CA GLN A 19 9.35 -6.45 -3.08
C GLN A 19 9.77 -5.28 -3.95
N LEU A 20 9.72 -5.50 -5.25
CA LEU A 20 9.85 -4.46 -6.27
C LEU A 20 8.60 -4.52 -7.16
N GLY A 21 8.03 -3.36 -7.48
CA GLY A 21 6.88 -3.32 -8.35
C GLY A 21 6.80 -2.05 -9.19
N VAL A 22 6.16 -2.19 -10.35
CA VAL A 22 5.82 -1.09 -11.25
C VAL A 22 4.32 -1.11 -11.46
N ARG A 23 3.68 0.07 -11.41
CA ARG A 23 2.26 0.22 -11.71
C ARG A 23 2.07 1.32 -12.74
N VAL A 24 1.29 1.02 -13.77
CA VAL A 24 0.79 1.99 -14.74
C VAL A 24 -0.73 1.99 -14.64
N ALA A 25 -1.35 3.17 -14.59
CA ALA A 25 -2.81 3.30 -14.55
C ALA A 25 -3.28 4.40 -15.51
N ARG A 26 -4.43 4.18 -16.13
CA ARG A 26 -5.05 5.12 -17.07
C ARG A 26 -6.53 5.27 -16.74
N ALA A 27 -6.97 6.52 -16.54
CA ALA A 27 -8.38 6.84 -16.44
C ALA A 27 -9.08 6.60 -17.80
N LEU A 28 -10.27 6.00 -17.75
CA LEU A 28 -11.13 5.73 -18.90
C LEU A 28 -12.30 6.72 -19.01
N ASP A 29 -12.49 7.56 -18.00
CA ASP A 29 -13.50 8.61 -17.99
C ASP A 29 -12.91 9.96 -17.52
N ASP A 30 -13.56 11.06 -17.90
CA ASP A 30 -13.11 12.42 -17.56
C ASP A 30 -13.08 12.70 -16.06
N ARG A 31 -13.85 11.95 -15.27
CA ARG A 31 -13.89 12.08 -13.81
C ARG A 31 -12.90 11.18 -13.08
N GLY A 32 -12.13 10.35 -13.79
CA GLY A 32 -11.18 9.41 -13.20
C GLY A 32 -11.81 8.40 -12.25
N ARG A 33 -13.10 8.10 -12.41
CA ARG A 33 -13.84 7.11 -11.62
C ARG A 33 -13.73 5.72 -12.21
N LEU A 34 -13.38 5.58 -13.48
CA LEU A 34 -13.07 4.31 -14.09
C LEU A 34 -11.64 4.36 -14.60
N ALA A 35 -10.85 3.34 -14.28
CA ALA A 35 -9.48 3.24 -14.73
C ALA A 35 -9.12 1.80 -15.05
N VAL A 36 -8.09 1.63 -15.87
CA VAL A 36 -7.40 0.36 -16.04
C VAL A 36 -5.99 0.51 -15.50
N SER A 37 -5.47 -0.54 -14.88
CA SER A 37 -4.09 -0.56 -14.42
C SER A 37 -3.40 -1.88 -14.76
N LEU A 38 -2.09 -1.79 -14.94
CA LEU A 38 -1.19 -2.91 -15.06
C LEU A 38 -0.14 -2.80 -13.96
N ARG A 39 0.08 -3.90 -13.25
CA ARG A 39 1.10 -4.03 -12.23
C ARG A 39 2.02 -5.19 -12.58
N LEU A 40 3.31 -4.98 -12.36
CA LEU A 40 4.32 -6.03 -12.35
C LEU A 40 4.93 -6.05 -10.95
N VAL A 41 4.92 -7.19 -10.28
CA VAL A 41 5.42 -7.32 -8.91
C VAL A 41 6.41 -8.48 -8.86
N SER A 42 7.51 -8.28 -8.14
CA SER A 42 8.54 -9.29 -7.91
C SER A 42 8.86 -9.38 -6.42
N ALA A 43 8.77 -10.57 -5.84
CA ALA A 43 9.27 -10.85 -4.50
C ALA A 43 10.77 -11.18 -4.58
N LEU A 44 11.60 -10.31 -4.02
CA LEU A 44 13.06 -10.37 -4.22
C LEU A 44 13.69 -11.64 -3.63
N ARG A 45 13.17 -12.10 -2.47
CA ARG A 45 13.68 -13.31 -1.80
C ARG A 45 13.11 -14.61 -2.39
N ALA A 46 11.83 -14.64 -2.72
CA ALA A 46 11.16 -15.83 -3.24
C ALA A 46 11.39 -16.07 -4.74
N ARG A 47 11.96 -15.09 -5.47
CA ARG A 47 12.09 -15.09 -6.94
C ARG A 47 10.76 -15.25 -7.69
N GLU A 48 9.66 -14.97 -7.02
CA GLU A 48 8.32 -15.02 -7.58
C GLU A 48 7.99 -13.72 -8.30
N ARG A 49 7.31 -13.82 -9.43
CA ARG A 49 6.93 -12.68 -10.27
C ARG A 49 5.49 -12.82 -10.75
N GLU A 50 4.76 -11.72 -10.75
CA GLU A 50 3.35 -11.69 -11.12
C GLU A 50 3.03 -10.43 -11.91
N ALA A 51 2.24 -10.59 -12.98
CA ALA A 51 1.59 -9.50 -13.68
C ALA A 51 0.12 -9.44 -13.27
N ILE A 52 -0.41 -8.24 -13.05
CA ILE A 52 -1.79 -8.03 -12.63
C ILE A 52 -2.40 -6.92 -13.48
N ALA A 53 -3.38 -7.27 -14.29
CA ALA A 53 -4.20 -6.32 -15.02
C ALA A 53 -5.50 -6.09 -14.25
N ALA A 54 -5.89 -4.85 -14.00
CA ALA A 54 -7.08 -4.54 -13.22
C ALA A 54 -7.96 -3.47 -13.87
N VAL A 55 -9.26 -3.63 -13.70
CA VAL A 55 -10.25 -2.56 -13.88
C VAL A 55 -10.57 -2.00 -12.49
N GLU A 56 -10.50 -0.69 -12.37
CA GLU A 56 -10.67 0.05 -11.13
C GLU A 56 -11.87 0.98 -11.25
N TRP A 57 -12.83 0.86 -10.34
CA TRP A 57 -14.02 1.69 -10.30
C TRP A 57 -14.14 2.41 -8.97
N HIS A 58 -14.39 3.71 -8.99
CA HIS A 58 -14.62 4.54 -7.81
C HIS A 58 -16.07 5.05 -7.81
N PRO A 59 -16.99 4.33 -7.13
CA PRO A 59 -18.40 4.72 -7.05
C PRO A 59 -18.54 6.06 -6.31
N ARG A 60 -19.44 6.94 -6.78
CA ARG A 60 -19.64 8.26 -6.15
C ARG A 60 -20.12 8.18 -4.70
N ALA A 61 -20.89 7.15 -4.38
CA ALA A 61 -21.52 6.99 -3.07
C ALA A 61 -20.63 6.28 -2.04
N LEU A 62 -19.47 5.76 -2.44
CA LEU A 62 -18.61 4.96 -1.56
C LEU A 62 -17.23 5.60 -1.41
N PRO A 63 -16.65 5.58 -0.20
CA PRO A 63 -15.28 6.08 0.02
C PRO A 63 -14.21 5.08 -0.45
N PHE A 64 -14.61 4.01 -1.16
CA PHE A 64 -13.76 2.93 -1.60
C PHE A 64 -13.69 2.86 -3.13
N ARG A 65 -12.59 2.34 -3.65
CA ARG A 65 -12.38 1.93 -5.03
C ARG A 65 -12.52 0.42 -5.10
N LEU A 66 -13.36 -0.05 -6.01
CA LEU A 66 -13.51 -1.47 -6.32
C LEU A 66 -12.54 -1.84 -7.43
N LEU A 67 -12.00 -3.05 -7.36
CA LEU A 67 -11.03 -3.58 -8.32
C LEU A 67 -11.46 -4.97 -8.74
N ALA A 68 -11.44 -5.20 -10.05
CA ALA A 68 -11.49 -6.53 -10.63
C ALA A 68 -10.18 -6.78 -11.36
N GLU A 69 -9.45 -7.82 -10.98
CA GLU A 69 -8.10 -8.08 -11.47
C GLU A 69 -7.94 -9.47 -12.07
N ARG A 70 -7.15 -9.53 -13.15
CA ARG A 70 -6.60 -10.75 -13.71
C ARG A 70 -5.12 -10.83 -13.34
N ARG A 71 -4.77 -11.89 -12.62
CA ARG A 71 -3.43 -12.16 -12.11
C ARG A 71 -2.80 -13.25 -12.97
N VAL A 72 -1.59 -13.02 -13.45
CA VAL A 72 -0.81 -13.93 -14.29
C VAL A 72 0.52 -14.15 -13.61
N GLY A 73 0.74 -15.35 -13.08
CA GLY A 73 2.03 -15.74 -12.54
C GLY A 73 3.05 -15.84 -13.66
N LEU A 74 4.13 -15.07 -13.55
CA LEU A 74 5.24 -15.08 -14.51
C LEU A 74 6.32 -16.08 -14.08
N VAL A 75 6.57 -16.19 -12.77
CA VAL A 75 7.54 -17.12 -12.17
C VAL A 75 7.03 -17.55 -10.80
N GLY A 76 7.01 -18.88 -10.55
CA GLY A 76 6.76 -19.44 -9.21
C GLY A 76 5.35 -19.23 -8.65
N LEU A 77 4.45 -18.62 -9.42
CA LEU A 77 3.09 -18.29 -8.99
C LEU A 77 2.07 -18.81 -9.98
N GLY A 78 0.91 -19.24 -9.48
CA GLY A 78 -0.27 -19.45 -10.29
C GLY A 78 -0.99 -18.15 -10.58
N GLY A 79 -1.59 -18.04 -11.77
CA GLY A 79 -2.54 -16.97 -12.09
C GLY A 79 -3.91 -17.18 -11.44
N GLY A 80 -4.84 -16.29 -11.74
CA GLY A 80 -6.22 -16.35 -11.24
C GLY A 80 -6.94 -15.02 -11.38
N TRP A 81 -8.21 -15.01 -10.99
CA TRP A 81 -8.99 -13.78 -10.84
C TRP A 81 -8.93 -13.24 -9.42
N GLY A 82 -9.12 -11.93 -9.28
CA GLY A 82 -9.25 -11.27 -7.99
C GLY A 82 -10.32 -10.20 -8.02
N LEU A 83 -10.98 -10.03 -6.88
CA LEU A 83 -11.89 -8.92 -6.63
C LEU A 83 -11.49 -8.26 -5.31
N GLY A 84 -11.55 -6.94 -5.24
CA GLY A 84 -11.18 -6.24 -4.02
C GLY A 84 -11.76 -4.84 -3.93
N ALA A 85 -11.55 -4.26 -2.76
CA ALA A 85 -11.88 -2.88 -2.44
C ALA A 85 -10.70 -2.23 -1.73
N THR A 86 -10.38 -0.99 -2.08
CA THR A 86 -9.37 -0.18 -1.39
C THR A 86 -9.93 1.17 -1.01
N GLY A 87 -9.51 1.71 0.12
CA GLY A 87 -9.88 3.05 0.56
C GLY A 87 -8.79 3.64 1.41
N GLY A 88 -8.83 4.95 1.60
CA GLY A 88 -7.82 5.61 2.40
C GLY A 88 -7.97 7.12 2.47
N VAL A 89 -7.14 7.70 3.31
CA VAL A 89 -6.96 9.13 3.50
C VAL A 89 -5.47 9.42 3.37
N SER A 90 -5.14 10.60 2.86
CA SER A 90 -3.75 11.05 2.80
C SER A 90 -3.67 12.51 3.21
N ASP A 91 -2.62 12.83 3.97
CA ASP A 91 -2.36 14.15 4.52
C ASP A 91 -3.60 14.78 5.17
N ARG A 92 -4.44 13.99 5.85
CA ARG A 92 -5.66 14.50 6.48
C ARG A 92 -5.25 15.25 7.76
N PRO A 93 -5.46 16.57 7.86
CA PRO A 93 -5.10 17.31 9.06
C PRO A 93 -6.02 16.94 10.22
N LEU A 94 -5.40 16.79 11.39
CA LEU A 94 -6.01 16.59 12.71
C LEU A 94 -5.58 17.72 13.66
N ARG A 95 -5.96 17.62 14.94
CA ARG A 95 -5.55 18.57 15.97
C ARG A 95 -4.04 18.53 16.20
N HIS A 96 -3.47 19.63 16.68
CA HIS A 96 -2.04 19.76 17.01
C HIS A 96 -1.08 19.52 15.84
N ASP A 97 -1.48 19.96 14.64
CA ASP A 97 -0.67 19.85 13.41
C ASP A 97 -0.28 18.40 13.05
N ALA A 98 -1.07 17.45 13.52
CA ALA A 98 -0.91 16.05 13.17
C ALA A 98 -1.58 15.77 11.83
N LEU A 99 -0.93 14.96 11.01
CA LEU A 99 -1.38 14.53 9.70
C LEU A 99 -1.61 13.03 9.74
N LEU A 100 -2.80 12.64 9.32
CA LEU A 100 -3.23 11.26 9.23
C LEU A 100 -3.11 10.79 7.77
N ASP A 101 -2.31 9.76 7.57
CA ASP A 101 -2.32 8.96 6.35
C ASP A 101 -2.80 7.56 6.71
N GLY A 102 -3.61 6.96 5.85
CA GLY A 102 -4.04 5.60 6.09
C GLY A 102 -4.72 4.98 4.90
N TYR A 103 -4.59 3.67 4.77
CA TYR A 103 -5.30 2.90 3.77
C TYR A 103 -5.78 1.58 4.35
N VAL A 104 -6.81 1.04 3.73
CA VAL A 104 -7.27 -0.33 3.94
C VAL A 104 -7.60 -0.94 2.60
N GLN A 105 -7.31 -2.22 2.45
CA GLN A 105 -7.67 -3.03 1.31
C GLN A 105 -8.15 -4.39 1.77
N ALA A 106 -9.14 -4.93 1.07
CA ALA A 106 -9.61 -6.28 1.28
C ALA A 106 -10.07 -6.87 -0.05
N GLY A 107 -10.00 -8.19 -0.17
CA GLY A 107 -10.42 -8.85 -1.38
C GLY A 107 -10.36 -10.36 -1.32
N LEU A 108 -10.67 -10.96 -2.45
CA LEU A 108 -10.65 -12.39 -2.70
C LEU A 108 -9.77 -12.64 -3.92
N ILE A 109 -8.84 -13.57 -3.80
CA ILE A 109 -8.01 -14.03 -4.90
C ILE A 109 -8.32 -15.51 -5.12
N GLU A 110 -8.65 -15.86 -6.35
CA GLU A 110 -8.91 -17.23 -6.75
C GLU A 110 -7.76 -18.15 -6.30
N ARG A 111 -8.09 -19.28 -5.66
CA ARG A 111 -7.16 -20.26 -5.07
C ARG A 111 -6.28 -19.77 -3.91
N ARG A 112 -6.17 -18.46 -3.64
CA ARG A 112 -5.44 -17.91 -2.48
C ARG A 112 -6.36 -17.50 -1.31
N GLY A 113 -7.65 -17.33 -1.58
CA GLY A 113 -8.66 -17.00 -0.57
C GLY A 113 -8.78 -15.51 -0.30
N GLY A 114 -9.38 -15.17 0.84
CA GLY A 114 -9.56 -13.79 1.29
C GLY A 114 -8.29 -13.18 1.85
N TYR A 115 -8.17 -11.87 1.69
CA TYR A 115 -7.13 -11.07 2.33
C TYR A 115 -7.69 -9.74 2.82
N VAL A 116 -7.03 -9.18 3.83
CA VAL A 116 -7.17 -7.82 4.31
C VAL A 116 -5.78 -7.28 4.63
N ASP A 117 -5.52 -6.01 4.33
CA ASP A 117 -4.28 -5.32 4.64
C ASP A 117 -4.56 -3.83 4.84
N GLY A 118 -3.80 -3.18 5.69
CA GLY A 118 -3.98 -1.77 5.98
C GLY A 118 -2.85 -1.18 6.78
N ALA A 119 -2.77 0.13 6.71
CA ALA A 119 -1.83 0.92 7.47
C ALA A 119 -2.48 2.24 7.88
N VAL A 120 -2.06 2.76 9.02
CA VAL A 120 -2.38 4.11 9.45
C VAL A 120 -1.15 4.72 10.10
N THR A 121 -0.84 5.96 9.75
CA THR A 121 0.23 6.73 10.36
C THR A 121 -0.30 8.07 10.83
N LEU A 122 0.20 8.49 11.98
CA LEU A 122 -0.07 9.79 12.56
C LEU A 122 1.28 10.49 12.77
N GLU A 123 1.56 11.50 11.97
CA GLU A 123 2.84 12.20 11.99
C GLU A 123 2.65 13.71 12.15
N ARG A 124 3.66 14.39 12.71
CA ARG A 124 3.72 15.84 12.79
C ARG A 124 4.94 16.35 12.00
N PRO A 125 4.83 17.50 11.32
CA PRO A 125 6.00 18.13 10.71
C PRO A 125 6.93 18.60 11.84
N VAL A 126 8.22 18.28 11.72
CA VAL A 126 9.26 18.72 12.66
C VAL A 126 10.18 19.76 12.05
N THR A 127 10.39 19.70 10.73
CA THR A 127 11.19 20.67 9.97
C THR A 127 10.54 20.91 8.62
N ARG A 128 10.46 22.17 8.22
CA ARG A 128 10.05 22.58 6.87
C ARG A 128 11.01 23.65 6.36
N HIS A 129 11.65 23.41 5.23
CA HIS A 129 12.55 24.37 4.59
C HIS A 129 12.41 24.27 3.06
N GLY A 130 11.83 25.29 2.44
CA GLY A 130 11.46 25.27 1.03
C GLY A 130 10.59 24.05 0.70
N ASP A 131 11.03 23.27 -0.29
CA ASP A 131 10.36 22.04 -0.73
C ASP A 131 10.67 20.80 0.12
N THR A 132 11.48 20.96 1.18
CA THR A 132 11.83 19.89 2.11
C THR A 132 10.93 19.90 3.34
N MET A 133 10.36 18.74 3.68
CA MET A 133 9.57 18.56 4.90
C MET A 133 9.90 17.23 5.56
N LEU A 134 10.33 17.28 6.82
CA LEU A 134 10.49 16.11 7.67
C LEU A 134 9.29 16.00 8.61
N ARG A 135 8.70 14.81 8.66
CA ARG A 135 7.61 14.43 9.55
C ARG A 135 8.02 13.25 10.41
N LEU A 136 7.66 13.28 11.68
CA LEU A 136 7.90 12.17 12.62
C LEU A 136 6.59 11.77 13.30
N GLY A 137 6.45 10.50 13.64
CA GLY A 137 5.23 10.02 14.28
C GLY A 137 5.22 8.54 14.60
N LEU A 138 4.02 8.00 14.70
CA LEU A 138 3.75 6.59 14.95
C LEU A 138 2.86 6.01 13.86
N GLY A 139 2.93 4.71 13.67
CA GLY A 139 2.06 3.99 12.76
C GLY A 139 1.63 2.63 13.30
N ALA A 140 0.57 2.13 12.69
CA ALA A 140 0.08 0.78 12.82
C ALA A 140 -0.09 0.17 11.44
N TRP A 141 0.30 -1.09 11.29
CA TRP A 141 0.20 -1.83 10.05
C TRP A 141 -0.32 -3.22 10.35
N GLY A 142 -1.30 -3.69 9.58
CA GLY A 142 -1.85 -5.01 9.80
C GLY A 142 -2.34 -5.63 8.52
N GLY A 143 -2.26 -6.95 8.45
CA GLY A 143 -2.83 -7.71 7.36
C GLY A 143 -3.06 -9.15 7.75
N ALA A 144 -4.04 -9.77 7.11
CA ALA A 144 -4.36 -11.17 7.27
C ALA A 144 -4.72 -11.76 5.90
N GLN A 145 -4.22 -12.95 5.65
CA GLN A 145 -4.54 -13.79 4.50
C GLN A 145 -4.49 -15.26 4.95
N ARG A 146 -4.89 -16.18 4.07
CA ARG A 146 -4.86 -17.61 4.39
C ARG A 146 -3.46 -18.05 4.86
N GLY A 147 -3.37 -18.44 6.14
CA GLY A 147 -2.15 -18.96 6.77
C GLY A 147 -1.09 -17.91 7.12
N ALA A 148 -1.41 -16.61 7.08
CA ALA A 148 -0.50 -15.56 7.54
C ALA A 148 -1.26 -14.32 8.00
N GLU A 149 -1.02 -13.91 9.24
CA GLU A 149 -1.53 -12.66 9.79
C GLU A 149 -0.45 -11.93 10.58
N ARG A 150 -0.58 -10.61 10.66
CA ARG A 150 0.36 -9.77 11.39
C ARG A 150 -0.24 -8.44 11.75
N LEU A 151 0.12 -7.94 12.93
CA LEU A 151 -0.08 -6.56 13.36
C LEU A 151 1.24 -6.01 13.89
N ASP A 152 1.61 -4.82 13.42
CA ASP A 152 2.79 -4.08 13.83
C ASP A 152 2.43 -2.68 14.32
N LEU A 153 3.21 -2.19 15.27
CA LEU A 153 3.20 -0.81 15.73
C LEU A 153 4.62 -0.27 15.74
N GLY A 154 4.78 1.05 15.63
CA GLY A 154 6.08 1.67 15.90
C GLY A 154 6.28 3.04 15.27
N PRO A 155 7.48 3.61 15.44
CA PRO A 155 7.79 4.94 14.96
C PRO A 155 7.94 5.00 13.43
N THR A 156 7.60 6.16 12.87
CA THR A 156 7.74 6.49 11.45
C THR A 156 8.39 7.86 11.27
N ALA A 157 9.15 8.00 10.20
CA ALA A 157 9.74 9.22 9.72
C ALA A 157 9.49 9.35 8.22
N THR A 158 8.89 10.44 7.79
CA THR A 158 8.65 10.73 6.37
C THR A 158 9.40 11.99 5.97
N LEU A 159 10.27 11.87 4.97
CA LEU A 159 10.96 12.98 4.33
C LEU A 159 10.33 13.23 2.95
N ARG A 160 9.90 14.46 2.70
CA ARG A 160 9.44 14.92 1.39
C ARG A 160 10.44 15.93 0.83
N LEU A 161 10.84 15.74 -0.43
CA LEU A 161 11.78 16.56 -1.18
C LEU A 161 11.15 16.90 -2.54
N GLY A 162 10.39 18.00 -2.58
CA GLY A 162 9.59 18.36 -3.76
C GLY A 162 8.56 17.28 -4.09
N ARG A 163 8.79 16.56 -5.19
CA ARG A 163 7.96 15.43 -5.66
C ARG A 163 8.42 14.08 -5.13
N ALA A 164 9.63 13.99 -4.57
CA ALA A 164 10.14 12.75 -3.99
C ALA A 164 9.68 12.61 -2.54
N ARG A 165 9.42 11.37 -2.12
CA ARG A 165 9.09 10.99 -0.76
C ARG A 165 9.90 9.77 -0.35
N ALA A 166 10.49 9.82 0.83
CA ALA A 166 11.07 8.68 1.51
C ALA A 166 10.39 8.50 2.87
N SER A 167 10.04 7.26 3.22
CA SER A 167 9.45 6.94 4.53
C SER A 167 10.18 5.77 5.15
N LEU A 168 10.61 5.95 6.40
CA LEU A 168 11.26 4.95 7.24
C LEU A 168 10.33 4.64 8.41
N ALA A 169 10.06 3.36 8.66
CA ALA A 169 9.32 2.94 9.83
C ALA A 169 10.02 1.78 10.52
N TRP A 170 9.98 1.75 11.86
CA TRP A 170 10.27 0.55 12.62
C TRP A 170 8.95 -0.16 12.92
N ARG A 171 8.79 -1.38 12.39
CA ARG A 171 7.59 -2.19 12.58
C ARG A 171 7.86 -3.23 13.66
N ALA A 172 7.46 -2.93 14.90
CA ALA A 172 7.49 -3.88 15.99
C ALA A 172 6.23 -4.75 15.93
N ARG A 173 6.41 -6.05 15.75
CA ARG A 173 5.28 -6.98 15.71
C ARG A 173 4.67 -7.15 17.09
N VAL A 174 3.36 -6.93 17.19
CA VAL A 174 2.59 -7.07 18.43
C VAL A 174 1.59 -8.22 18.38
N ALA A 175 1.18 -8.67 17.19
CA ALA A 175 0.34 -9.85 17.01
C ALA A 175 0.59 -10.55 15.67
N GLY A 176 0.19 -11.82 15.59
CA GLY A 176 0.39 -12.69 14.43
C GLY A 176 1.81 -13.23 14.28
N ASP A 177 2.00 -14.13 13.33
CA ASP A 177 3.22 -14.93 13.19
C ASP A 177 3.91 -14.76 11.82
N ALA A 178 3.32 -14.01 10.88
CA ALA A 178 3.85 -13.86 9.54
C ALA A 178 5.29 -13.30 9.52
N ARG A 179 6.22 -14.04 8.92
CA ARG A 179 7.65 -13.67 8.78
C ARG A 179 7.85 -12.60 7.71
N PRO A 180 8.87 -11.73 7.82
CA PRO A 180 9.96 -11.69 8.82
C PRO A 180 9.54 -11.03 10.15
N GLY A 181 10.40 -11.08 11.18
CA GLY A 181 10.20 -10.47 12.51
C GLY A 181 9.97 -8.95 12.52
N SER A 182 10.08 -8.35 13.70
CA SER A 182 10.17 -6.89 13.83
C SER A 182 11.37 -6.34 13.05
N GLY A 183 11.23 -5.16 12.45
CA GLY A 183 12.33 -4.59 11.67
C GLY A 183 12.00 -3.26 11.01
N ALA A 184 13.02 -2.65 10.42
CA ALA A 184 12.89 -1.41 9.68
C ALA A 184 12.34 -1.65 8.27
N THR A 185 11.45 -0.77 7.82
CA THR A 185 10.95 -0.71 6.44
C THR A 185 11.25 0.65 5.85
N LEU A 186 11.76 0.65 4.62
CA LEU A 186 12.08 1.85 3.86
C LEU A 186 11.25 1.85 2.57
N THR A 187 10.56 2.96 2.32
CA THR A 187 9.72 3.16 1.14
C THR A 187 10.14 4.44 0.42
N PHE A 188 10.20 4.39 -0.90
CA PHE A 188 10.48 5.54 -1.74
C PHE A 188 9.36 5.73 -2.77
N GLY A 189 9.03 6.98 -3.06
CA GLY A 189 8.02 7.37 -4.05
C GLY A 189 8.37 8.67 -4.74
N ILE A 190 7.87 8.83 -5.95
CA ILE A 190 7.94 10.09 -6.72
C ILE A 190 6.55 10.36 -7.27
N ASP A 191 5.97 11.49 -6.87
CA ASP A 191 4.67 11.95 -7.36
C ASP A 191 4.83 12.51 -8.79
N HIS A 192 3.84 12.33 -9.66
CA HIS A 192 3.85 12.83 -11.04
C HIS A 192 2.59 13.55 -11.49
#